data_AF-A0A316G2A0-F1
#
_entry.id   AF-A0A316G2A0-F1
#
_cell.length_a   1.000
_cell.length_b   1.000
_cell.length_c   1.000
_cell.angle_alpha   90.00
_cell.angle_beta   90.00
_cell.angle_gamma   90.00
#
_symmetry.space_group_name_H-M   'P 1'
#
loop_
_entity.id
_entity.type
_entity.pdbx_description
1 polymer ?
#
loop_
_entity_poly.entity_id
_entity_poly.type
_entity_poly.pdbx_seq_one_letter_code
_entity_poly.pdbx_strand_id
1 'polypeptide(L)'
;MNEQTLNKQAKKIKQGLNFHFPWISLIASVALVVYYFMLLQPQLIEPYYLIPQVTTTTFQWSVLAVFFYLLVTDILYFIRRQKKLKQAITNLQDEIDDLWQSKKKIQQKAHVFSSHADKLKLFISDKLLEYIEYDEKFLHFKSIAAEVRHNGVISYDKIKTALKHAMTQLESSDASGHISEQNNFQSNSKNSNSDDSQLNDEATTGELSQSQSVLQEQQAISKEVYQQALEAMQYLWDLLDLSTADNIALHIANHIIACEEHYYQQELSKNRPSDTLSLVPFKPSYLPLNAVLNSLQGILERDDYDQLHSRLQVAEASASIIEVDGYRFGFSDTRELLGNQNHSVLLLENLIKNSQYFHGKRSNKQATDKIALQLTQHEGFVDINVYNRGRHIDDDAKEQIFQLGYSTRRAKEHHGKGLGLFFVNEIVKGYEGRIDVTNISNIKQTLTLRMLTSNDVVITKVIHIEEHDGHLAIIEDKPLDQTQVLLPSERAQLGNNNSKSSLNGSSNNDKSAAVLEWEYAVPVVSIEMSETRHETTRTFELDASDKKQVFLDPFNPFMPGWQLTTRKKRDEFKVILSPLDRTGVLFSVKLPDVESRLNDHNPLLQPDFDADVEKLAEQFKEFEEY
;
A
#
# COMPACT_ATOMS: atom_id res chain seq x y z
N MET A 1 10.93 48.03 5.93
CA MET A 1 10.93 49.25 6.76
C MET A 1 10.71 50.45 5.83
N ASN A 2 9.60 51.19 5.99
CA ASN A 2 9.13 52.17 5.01
C ASN A 2 10.03 53.41 4.95
N GLU A 3 10.35 53.87 3.75
CA GLU A 3 11.11 55.11 3.47
C GLU A 3 10.53 56.34 4.19
N GLN A 4 9.22 56.30 4.48
CA GLN A 4 8.51 57.32 5.26
C GLN A 4 8.92 57.40 6.74
N THR A 5 9.33 56.29 7.38
CA THR A 5 9.76 56.31 8.79
C THR A 5 11.16 56.92 8.92
N LEU A 6 12.06 56.57 8.00
CA LEU A 6 13.41 57.13 7.90
C LEU A 6 13.36 58.65 7.66
N ASN A 7 12.50 59.12 6.75
CA ASN A 7 12.32 60.54 6.49
C ASN A 7 11.70 61.30 7.69
N LYS A 8 10.77 60.68 8.44
CA LYS A 8 10.22 61.28 9.66
C LYS A 8 11.27 61.41 10.78
N GLN A 9 12.12 60.40 10.97
CA GLN A 9 13.19 60.43 11.97
C GLN A 9 14.29 61.41 11.59
N ALA A 10 14.73 61.44 10.32
CA ALA A 10 15.71 62.41 9.82
C ALA A 10 15.22 63.87 10.00
N LYS A 11 13.93 64.11 9.79
CA LYS A 11 13.30 65.43 10.02
C LYS A 11 13.26 65.80 11.50
N LYS A 12 13.02 64.83 12.40
CA LYS A 12 13.10 65.01 13.87
C LYS A 12 14.53 65.34 14.33
N ILE A 13 15.54 64.68 13.76
CA ILE A 13 16.96 64.94 14.09
C ILE A 13 17.37 66.34 13.63
N LYS A 14 16.99 66.76 12.41
CA LYS A 14 17.21 68.13 11.92
C LYS A 14 16.52 69.18 12.79
N GLN A 15 15.34 68.89 13.34
CA GLN A 15 14.62 69.81 14.23
C GLN A 15 15.24 69.91 15.64
N GLY A 16 16.00 68.90 16.09
CA GLY A 16 16.69 68.91 17.39
C GLY A 16 18.06 69.61 17.42
N LEU A 17 18.64 69.90 16.25
CA LEU A 17 19.98 70.49 16.09
C LEU A 17 19.96 72.02 15.92
N ASN A 18 18.99 72.71 16.53
CA ASN A 18 19.05 74.17 16.67
C ASN A 18 20.17 74.53 17.66
N PHE A 19 21.37 74.79 17.11
CA PHE A 19 22.50 75.36 17.84
C PHE A 19 22.07 76.68 18.46
N HIS A 20 21.77 76.66 19.76
CA HIS A 20 21.50 77.87 20.52
C HIS A 20 22.85 78.45 20.91
N PHE A 21 23.31 79.37 20.07
CA PHE A 21 24.52 80.14 20.35
C PHE A 21 24.23 81.05 21.56
N PRO A 22 25.18 81.25 22.49
CA PRO A 22 24.97 82.03 23.71
C PRO A 22 24.95 83.53 23.40
N TRP A 23 23.98 83.95 22.59
CA TRP A 23 23.83 85.34 22.15
C TRP A 23 23.62 86.29 23.33
N ILE A 24 22.95 85.83 24.39
CA ILE A 24 22.65 86.66 25.56
C ILE A 24 23.93 87.02 26.31
N SER A 25 24.78 86.04 26.64
CA SER A 25 26.07 86.33 27.29
C SER A 25 27.06 87.03 26.36
N LEU A 26 27.05 86.77 25.05
CA LEU A 26 27.84 87.52 24.07
C LEU A 26 27.46 89.01 24.06
N ILE A 27 26.16 89.30 23.90
CA ILE A 27 25.64 90.67 23.89
C ILE A 27 25.91 91.34 25.24
N ALA A 28 25.70 90.65 26.36
CA ALA A 28 25.99 91.17 27.69
C ALA A 28 27.49 91.45 27.88
N SER A 29 28.38 90.61 27.33
CA SER A 29 29.83 90.82 27.39
C SER A 29 30.23 92.05 26.60
N VAL A 30 29.70 92.24 25.39
CA VAL A 30 29.96 93.43 24.57
C VAL A 30 29.45 94.68 25.28
N ALA A 31 28.24 94.63 25.83
CA ALA A 31 27.67 95.74 26.61
C ALA A 31 28.52 96.09 27.83
N LEU A 32 29.05 95.08 28.54
CA LEU A 32 29.93 95.27 29.70
C LEU A 32 31.27 95.90 29.28
N VAL A 33 31.87 95.46 28.17
CA VAL A 33 33.11 96.07 27.64
C VAL A 33 32.88 97.53 27.26
N VAL A 34 31.78 97.84 26.56
CA VAL A 34 31.42 99.22 26.19
C VAL A 34 31.20 100.08 27.44
N TYR A 35 30.51 99.53 28.45
CA TYR A 35 30.27 100.20 29.73
C TYR A 35 31.57 100.55 30.47
N TYR A 36 32.52 99.60 30.59
CA TYR A 36 33.81 99.87 31.22
C TYR A 36 34.71 100.78 30.37
N PHE A 37 34.66 100.66 29.03
CA PHE A 37 35.43 101.53 28.14
C PHE A 37 34.97 102.99 28.26
N MET A 38 33.66 103.23 28.33
CA MET A 38 33.12 104.56 28.63
C MET A 38 33.64 105.09 29.97
N LEU A 39 33.63 104.26 31.03
CA LEU A 39 34.15 104.60 32.36
C LEU A 39 35.64 104.97 32.38
N LEU A 40 36.47 104.36 31.52
CA LEU A 40 37.91 104.66 31.44
C LEU A 40 38.26 105.95 30.68
N GLN A 41 37.35 106.49 29.86
CA GLN A 41 37.59 107.67 29.02
C GLN A 41 36.75 108.86 29.51
N PRO A 42 37.24 109.65 30.48
CA PRO A 42 36.45 110.72 31.12
C PRO A 42 35.90 111.76 30.13
N GLN A 43 36.61 111.99 29.01
CA GLN A 43 36.24 112.96 27.98
C GLN A 43 34.94 112.61 27.22
N LEU A 44 34.57 111.32 27.15
CA LEU A 44 33.34 110.87 26.48
C LEU A 44 32.11 110.99 27.38
N ILE A 45 32.29 111.06 28.70
CA ILE A 45 31.20 111.12 29.69
C ILE A 45 30.80 112.58 30.00
N GLU A 46 31.72 113.54 29.89
CA GLU A 46 31.47 114.95 30.27
C GLU A 46 30.23 115.63 29.66
N PRO A 47 29.80 115.38 28.41
CA PRO A 47 28.59 116.02 27.87
C PRO A 47 27.27 115.39 28.34
N TYR A 48 27.27 114.19 28.93
CA TYR A 48 26.08 113.42 29.30
C TYR A 48 25.94 113.26 30.81
N TYR A 49 25.96 114.38 31.54
CA TYR A 49 25.86 114.46 32.99
C TYR A 49 24.43 114.24 33.53
N LEU A 50 23.82 113.07 33.29
CA LEU A 50 22.45 112.82 33.77
C LEU A 50 22.22 111.58 34.64
N ILE A 51 23.21 110.73 34.93
CA ILE A 51 22.97 109.59 35.85
C ILE A 51 24.13 109.38 36.86
N PRO A 52 24.16 110.11 37.98
CA PRO A 52 25.19 109.99 39.03
C PRO A 52 25.27 108.60 39.70
N GLN A 53 24.23 107.77 39.57
CA GLN A 53 24.17 106.45 40.20
C GLN A 53 25.01 105.39 39.47
N VAL A 54 25.31 105.60 38.19
CA VAL A 54 25.96 104.62 37.32
C VAL A 54 27.48 104.53 37.52
N THR A 55 28.10 105.52 38.17
CA THR A 55 29.53 105.55 38.50
C THR A 55 29.83 105.01 39.91
N THR A 56 28.80 104.66 40.70
CA THR A 56 29.01 104.12 42.05
C THR A 56 29.60 102.71 41.99
N THR A 57 30.57 102.44 42.87
CA THR A 57 31.27 101.14 42.92
C THR A 57 30.30 99.98 43.20
N THR A 58 29.24 100.23 43.97
CA THR A 58 28.17 99.25 44.27
C THR A 58 27.38 98.83 43.02
N PHE A 59 27.14 99.75 42.08
CA PHE A 59 26.44 99.44 40.84
C PHE A 59 27.32 98.61 39.90
N GLN A 60 28.61 98.92 39.79
CA GLN A 60 29.57 98.16 38.97
C GLN A 60 29.66 96.68 39.41
N TRP A 61 29.77 96.42 40.72
CA TRP A 61 29.76 95.05 41.25
C TRP A 61 28.44 94.31 40.98
N SER A 62 27.31 95.02 41.02
CA SER A 62 26.00 94.44 40.71
C SER A 62 25.88 94.04 39.24
N VAL A 63 26.36 94.89 38.31
CA VAL A 63 26.40 94.57 36.87
C VAL A 63 27.31 93.37 36.59
N LEU A 64 28.48 93.31 37.27
CA LEU A 64 29.41 92.18 37.17
C LEU A 64 28.80 90.88 37.70
N ALA A 65 28.08 90.94 38.82
CA ALA A 65 27.39 89.79 39.42
C ALA A 65 26.27 89.26 38.50
N VAL A 66 25.48 90.15 37.88
CA VAL A 66 24.45 89.76 36.91
C VAL A 66 25.06 89.13 35.66
N PHE A 67 26.15 89.69 35.14
CA PHE A 67 26.88 89.09 34.01
C PHE A 67 27.43 87.71 34.36
N PHE A 68 28.05 87.56 35.53
CA PHE A 68 28.58 86.27 36.00
C PHE A 68 27.47 85.24 36.17
N TYR A 69 26.32 85.63 36.71
CA TYR A 69 25.15 84.76 36.82
C TYR A 69 24.67 84.29 35.43
N LEU A 70 24.55 85.20 34.46
CA LEU A 70 24.18 84.84 33.08
C LEU A 70 25.18 83.85 32.46
N LEU A 71 26.47 84.10 32.64
CA LEU A 71 27.54 83.24 32.12
C LEU A 71 27.48 81.83 32.73
N VAL A 72 27.29 81.72 34.05
CA VAL A 72 27.14 80.43 34.73
C VAL A 72 25.89 79.69 34.25
N THR A 73 24.76 80.39 34.07
CA THR A 73 23.54 79.76 33.55
C THR A 73 23.72 79.22 32.14
N ASP A 74 24.41 79.95 31.25
CA ASP A 74 24.72 79.50 29.89
C ASP A 74 25.64 78.27 29.89
N ILE A 75 26.67 78.25 30.76
CA ILE A 75 27.57 77.09 30.89
C ILE A 75 26.82 75.85 31.37
N LEU A 76 25.99 75.96 32.41
CA LEU A 76 25.21 74.83 32.93
C LEU A 76 24.21 74.32 31.90
N TYR A 77 23.60 75.23 31.13
CA TYR A 77 22.71 74.88 30.03
C TYR A 77 23.44 74.12 28.91
N PHE A 78 24.64 74.58 28.55
CA PHE A 78 25.49 73.93 27.55
C PHE A 78 25.90 72.51 27.97
N ILE A 79 26.35 72.32 29.21
CA ILE A 79 26.75 71.01 29.74
C ILE A 79 25.57 70.03 29.74
N ARG A 80 24.38 70.46 30.18
CA ARG A 80 23.17 69.63 30.18
C ARG A 80 22.78 69.21 28.75
N ARG A 81 22.92 70.10 27.78
CA ARG A 81 22.62 69.80 26.37
C ARG A 81 23.66 68.88 25.72
N GLN A 82 24.95 69.07 26.00
CA GLN A 82 25.99 68.15 25.50
C GLN A 82 25.73 66.70 25.94
N LYS A 83 25.29 66.49 27.19
CA LYS A 83 24.93 65.14 27.66
C LYS A 83 23.78 64.53 26.85
N LYS A 84 22.74 65.30 26.56
CA LYS A 84 21.60 64.86 25.73
C LYS A 84 22.02 64.55 24.28
N LEU A 85 22.90 65.36 23.70
CA LEU A 85 23.43 65.14 22.35
C LEU A 85 24.27 63.87 22.27
N LYS A 86 25.15 63.62 23.25
CA LYS A 86 25.92 62.38 23.31
C LYS A 86 25.02 61.15 23.40
N GLN A 87 24.00 61.19 24.25
CA GLN A 87 23.01 60.09 24.35
C GLN A 87 22.22 59.88 23.06
N ALA A 88 21.84 60.95 22.37
CA ALA A 88 21.15 60.82 21.08
C ALA A 88 22.04 60.19 20.01
N ILE A 89 23.34 60.51 20.00
CA ILE A 89 24.31 59.93 19.06
C ILE A 89 24.52 58.44 19.35
N THR A 90 24.69 58.03 20.61
CA THR A 90 24.88 56.62 20.97
C THR A 90 23.67 55.78 20.58
N ASN A 91 22.46 56.27 20.89
CA ASN A 91 21.23 55.53 20.54
C ASN A 91 21.06 55.37 19.02
N LEU A 92 21.51 56.34 18.23
CA LEU A 92 21.49 56.22 16.76
C LEU A 92 22.51 55.22 16.24
N GLN A 93 23.67 55.09 16.89
CA GLN A 93 24.67 54.09 16.51
C GLN A 93 24.16 52.68 16.80
N ASP A 94 23.56 52.46 17.97
CA ASP A 94 22.97 51.17 18.33
C ASP A 94 21.83 50.77 17.37
N GLU A 95 20.95 51.72 17.01
CA GLU A 95 19.86 51.46 16.05
C GLU A 95 20.37 51.11 14.64
N ILE A 96 21.50 51.71 14.21
CA ILE A 96 22.13 51.39 12.93
C ILE A 96 22.74 49.98 12.96
N ASP A 97 23.41 49.60 14.04
CA ASP A 97 24.05 48.30 14.17
C ASP A 97 23.01 47.16 14.23
N ASP A 98 21.90 47.37 14.95
CA ASP A 98 20.78 46.43 14.98
C ASP A 98 20.16 46.23 13.59
N LEU A 99 19.97 47.31 12.83
CA LEU A 99 19.48 47.23 11.45
C LEU A 99 20.45 46.50 10.54
N TRP A 100 21.76 46.69 10.73
CA TRP A 100 22.78 46.05 9.94
C TRP A 100 22.84 44.53 10.21
N GLN A 101 22.74 44.12 11.48
CA GLN A 101 22.64 42.71 11.85
C GLN A 101 21.36 42.05 11.35
N SER A 102 20.22 42.73 11.46
CA SER A 102 18.93 42.27 10.93
C SER A 102 19.00 42.05 9.42
N LYS A 103 19.55 43.02 8.67
CA LYS A 103 19.75 42.90 7.22
C LYS A 103 20.65 41.71 6.87
N LYS A 104 21.74 41.49 7.62
CA LYS A 104 22.65 40.34 7.39
C LYS A 104 21.97 39.00 7.62
N LYS A 105 21.14 38.87 8.68
CA LYS A 105 20.34 37.67 8.96
C LYS A 105 19.31 37.41 7.86
N ILE A 106 18.62 38.45 7.39
CA ILE A 106 17.66 38.35 6.27
C ILE A 106 18.36 37.91 4.99
N GLN A 107 19.56 38.44 4.71
CA GLN A 107 20.33 38.10 3.51
C GLN A 107 20.86 36.65 3.55
N GLN A 108 21.29 36.16 4.71
CA GLN A 108 21.69 34.76 4.90
C GLN A 108 20.49 33.81 4.76
N LYS A 109 19.34 34.13 5.38
CA LYS A 109 18.10 33.38 5.19
C LYS A 109 17.69 33.35 3.71
N ALA A 110 17.71 34.50 3.02
CA ALA A 110 17.37 34.58 1.60
C ALA A 110 18.30 33.72 0.72
N HIS A 111 19.60 33.66 1.01
CA HIS A 111 20.54 32.82 0.26
C HIS A 111 20.33 31.31 0.51
N VAL A 112 20.00 30.93 1.75
CA VAL A 112 19.65 29.54 2.09
C VAL A 112 18.32 29.15 1.44
N PHE A 113 17.30 30.03 1.48
CA PHE A 113 16.03 29.82 0.79
C PHE A 113 16.18 29.79 -0.74
N SER A 114 17.09 30.58 -1.33
CA SER A 114 17.41 30.49 -2.77
C SER A 114 18.03 29.15 -3.12
N SER A 115 18.97 28.66 -2.31
CA SER A 115 19.59 27.35 -2.53
C SER A 115 18.61 26.19 -2.36
N HIS A 116 17.70 26.27 -1.38
CA HIS A 116 16.61 25.31 -1.22
C HIS A 116 15.57 25.42 -2.34
N ALA A 117 15.22 26.62 -2.79
CA ALA A 117 14.32 26.83 -3.91
C ALA A 117 14.93 26.35 -5.23
N ASP A 118 16.24 26.48 -5.43
CA ASP A 118 16.92 25.96 -6.62
C ASP A 118 17.01 24.43 -6.61
N LYS A 119 17.26 23.80 -5.45
CA LYS A 119 17.19 22.33 -5.30
C LYS A 119 15.77 21.81 -5.45
N LEU A 120 14.79 22.50 -4.87
CA LEU A 120 13.36 22.22 -5.04
C LEU A 120 12.96 22.41 -6.50
N LYS A 121 13.44 23.44 -7.18
CA LYS A 121 13.17 23.68 -8.61
C LYS A 121 13.84 22.64 -9.49
N LEU A 122 15.04 22.17 -9.16
CA LEU A 122 15.70 21.07 -9.86
C LEU A 122 14.93 19.75 -9.64
N PHE A 123 14.51 19.48 -8.40
CA PHE A 123 13.71 18.31 -8.03
C PHE A 123 12.31 18.35 -8.65
N ILE A 124 11.62 19.47 -8.57
CA ILE A 124 10.32 19.72 -9.20
C ILE A 124 10.47 19.68 -10.71
N SER A 125 11.56 20.18 -11.30
CA SER A 125 11.78 20.11 -12.75
C SER A 125 12.05 18.67 -13.19
N ASP A 126 12.91 17.91 -12.49
CA ASP A 126 13.15 16.50 -12.83
C ASP A 126 11.90 15.65 -12.60
N LYS A 127 11.22 15.83 -11.46
CA LYS A 127 9.99 15.09 -11.14
C LYS A 127 8.82 15.52 -12.01
N LEU A 128 8.59 16.81 -12.26
CA LEU A 128 7.56 17.24 -13.22
C LEU A 128 7.89 16.77 -14.62
N LEU A 129 9.14 16.81 -15.08
CA LEU A 129 9.46 16.37 -16.43
C LEU A 129 9.28 14.85 -16.57
N GLU A 130 9.63 14.08 -15.54
CA GLU A 130 9.27 12.66 -15.41
C GLU A 130 7.74 12.51 -15.43
N TYR A 131 6.99 13.14 -14.52
CA TYR A 131 5.53 13.07 -14.46
C TYR A 131 4.84 13.56 -15.76
N ILE A 132 5.36 14.58 -16.45
CA ILE A 132 4.82 15.11 -17.71
C ILE A 132 5.10 14.13 -18.87
N GLU A 133 6.32 13.62 -18.99
CA GLU A 133 6.70 12.66 -20.05
C GLU A 133 5.99 11.30 -19.87
N TYR A 134 5.63 10.95 -18.62
CA TYR A 134 4.83 9.76 -18.30
C TYR A 134 3.31 10.00 -18.40
N ASP A 135 2.80 11.19 -18.07
CA ASP A 135 1.40 11.57 -18.28
C ASP A 135 1.07 11.67 -19.77
N GLU A 136 2.00 12.09 -20.64
CA GLU A 136 1.81 12.03 -22.10
C GLU A 136 1.54 10.61 -22.61
N LYS A 137 2.20 9.58 -22.05
CA LYS A 137 1.96 8.18 -22.44
C LYS A 137 0.63 7.66 -21.92
N PHE A 138 0.22 8.09 -20.74
CA PHE A 138 -1.10 7.75 -20.19
C PHE A 138 -2.23 8.47 -20.95
N LEU A 139 -2.08 9.76 -21.26
CA LEU A 139 -2.97 10.51 -22.15
C LEU A 139 -3.03 9.86 -23.54
N HIS A 140 -1.90 9.45 -24.10
CA HIS A 140 -1.87 8.78 -25.39
C HIS A 140 -2.59 7.43 -25.34
N PHE A 141 -2.39 6.65 -24.27
CA PHE A 141 -3.13 5.41 -24.05
C PHE A 141 -4.63 5.66 -23.91
N LYS A 142 -5.03 6.66 -23.12
CA LYS A 142 -6.42 7.05 -22.92
C LYS A 142 -7.07 7.57 -24.20
N SER A 143 -6.33 8.33 -25.01
CA SER A 143 -6.77 8.78 -26.34
C SER A 143 -6.99 7.59 -27.27
N ILE A 144 -6.06 6.61 -27.30
CA ILE A 144 -6.25 5.36 -28.07
C ILE A 144 -7.46 4.60 -27.56
N ALA A 145 -7.60 4.42 -26.24
CA ALA A 145 -8.72 3.70 -25.65
C ALA A 145 -10.05 4.38 -25.97
N ALA A 146 -10.10 5.72 -25.91
CA ALA A 146 -11.29 6.49 -26.25
C ALA A 146 -11.64 6.38 -27.74
N GLU A 147 -10.63 6.41 -28.63
CA GLU A 147 -10.82 6.23 -30.06
C GLU A 147 -11.30 4.81 -30.40
N VAL A 148 -10.68 3.79 -29.81
CA VAL A 148 -11.08 2.38 -29.96
C VAL A 148 -12.48 2.16 -29.40
N ARG A 149 -12.85 2.80 -28.28
CA ARG A 149 -14.20 2.74 -27.71
C ARG A 149 -15.21 3.38 -28.65
N HIS A 150 -14.94 4.60 -29.10
CA HIS A 150 -15.81 5.35 -30.00
C HIS A 150 -16.09 4.60 -31.31
N ASN A 151 -15.04 4.04 -31.92
CA ASN A 151 -15.17 3.25 -33.15
C ASN A 151 -15.74 1.85 -32.89
N GLY A 152 -15.49 1.32 -31.70
CA GLY A 152 -15.84 -0.03 -31.28
C GLY A 152 -17.29 -0.21 -30.81
N VAL A 153 -17.97 0.84 -30.32
CA VAL A 153 -19.34 0.73 -29.75
C VAL A 153 -20.29 -0.02 -30.68
N ILE A 154 -20.33 0.38 -31.95
CA ILE A 154 -21.26 -0.17 -32.94
C ILE A 154 -20.93 -1.64 -33.23
N SER A 155 -19.65 -1.98 -33.28
CA SER A 155 -19.19 -3.34 -33.50
C SER A 155 -19.48 -4.23 -32.29
N TYR A 156 -19.28 -3.72 -31.08
CA TYR A 156 -19.58 -4.40 -29.84
C TYR A 156 -21.08 -4.73 -29.73
N ASP A 157 -21.97 -3.75 -29.95
CA ASP A 157 -23.42 -3.97 -29.88
C ASP A 157 -23.90 -4.99 -30.93
N LYS A 158 -23.34 -4.94 -32.14
CA LYS A 158 -23.64 -5.93 -33.19
C LYS A 158 -23.20 -7.33 -32.78
N ILE A 159 -21.98 -7.49 -32.26
CA ILE A 159 -21.45 -8.80 -31.86
C ILE A 159 -22.21 -9.33 -30.66
N LYS A 160 -22.47 -8.51 -29.65
CA LYS A 160 -23.28 -8.86 -28.48
C LYS A 160 -24.67 -9.33 -28.87
N THR A 161 -25.34 -8.59 -29.77
CA THR A 161 -26.67 -8.95 -30.27
C THR A 161 -26.64 -10.24 -31.09
N ALA A 162 -25.63 -10.40 -31.95
CA ALA A 162 -25.47 -11.61 -32.76
C ALA A 162 -25.20 -12.86 -31.91
N LEU A 163 -24.33 -12.75 -30.89
CA LEU A 163 -24.04 -13.86 -29.96
C LEU A 163 -25.29 -14.23 -29.14
N LYS A 164 -25.99 -13.24 -28.57
CA LYS A 164 -27.24 -13.49 -27.86
C LYS A 164 -28.30 -14.14 -28.75
N HIS A 165 -28.46 -13.66 -29.97
CA HIS A 165 -29.39 -14.24 -30.94
C HIS A 165 -29.03 -15.68 -31.31
N ALA A 166 -27.74 -15.96 -31.52
CA ALA A 166 -27.27 -17.32 -31.78
C ALA A 166 -27.55 -18.27 -30.60
N MET A 167 -27.39 -17.80 -29.36
CA MET A 167 -27.74 -18.56 -28.16
C MET A 167 -29.25 -18.81 -28.04
N THR A 168 -30.08 -17.80 -28.24
CA THR A 168 -31.54 -17.95 -28.20
C THR A 168 -32.06 -18.86 -29.32
N GLN A 169 -31.43 -18.84 -30.49
CA GLN A 169 -31.75 -19.78 -31.57
C GLN A 169 -31.46 -21.23 -31.17
N LEU A 170 -30.35 -21.50 -30.49
CA LEU A 170 -30.05 -22.84 -29.96
C LEU A 170 -31.09 -23.27 -28.92
N GLU A 171 -31.51 -22.39 -28.01
CA GLU A 171 -32.55 -22.67 -27.01
C GLU A 171 -33.94 -22.94 -27.61
N SER A 172 -34.31 -22.21 -28.66
CA SER A 172 -35.57 -22.46 -29.39
C SER A 172 -35.56 -23.78 -30.18
N SER A 173 -34.38 -24.27 -30.56
CA SER A 173 -34.24 -25.54 -31.27
C SER A 173 -34.47 -26.74 -30.33
N ASP A 174 -34.07 -26.61 -29.06
CA ASP A 174 -34.34 -27.60 -28.00
C ASP A 174 -35.83 -27.72 -27.68
N ALA A 175 -36.56 -26.60 -27.68
CA ALA A 175 -38.01 -26.58 -27.41
C ALA A 175 -38.85 -27.13 -28.59
N SER A 176 -38.37 -26.97 -29.82
CA SER A 176 -39.07 -27.40 -31.04
C SER A 176 -38.97 -28.91 -31.30
N GLY A 177 -37.94 -29.57 -30.79
CA GLY A 177 -37.75 -31.03 -30.88
C GLY A 177 -38.77 -31.84 -30.09
N HIS A 178 -39.41 -31.25 -29.07
CA HIS A 178 -40.45 -31.92 -28.28
C HIS A 178 -41.87 -31.79 -28.87
N ILE A 179 -42.11 -30.83 -29.77
CA ILE A 179 -43.46 -30.58 -30.33
C ILE A 179 -43.71 -31.38 -31.62
N SER A 180 -42.66 -31.79 -32.33
CA SER A 180 -42.77 -32.57 -33.57
C SER A 180 -43.20 -34.04 -33.39
N GLU A 181 -43.18 -34.58 -32.16
CA GLU A 181 -43.70 -35.94 -31.89
C GLU A 181 -45.23 -35.99 -31.68
N GLN A 182 -45.88 -34.89 -31.29
CA GLN A 182 -47.33 -34.90 -31.03
C GLN A 182 -48.19 -34.56 -32.26
N ASN A 183 -47.65 -33.87 -33.26
CA ASN A 183 -48.43 -33.44 -34.43
C ASN A 183 -48.49 -34.46 -35.59
N ASN A 184 -47.79 -35.60 -35.49
CA ASN A 184 -47.84 -36.63 -36.53
C ASN A 184 -48.89 -37.74 -36.29
N PHE A 185 -49.73 -37.61 -35.25
CA PHE A 185 -50.75 -38.62 -34.89
C PHE A 185 -52.18 -38.28 -35.35
N GLN A 186 -52.40 -37.18 -36.10
CA GLN A 186 -53.77 -36.73 -36.44
C GLN A 186 -54.04 -36.37 -37.91
N SER A 187 -53.27 -36.93 -38.85
CA SER A 187 -53.60 -36.81 -40.27
C SER A 187 -53.26 -38.07 -41.06
N ASN A 188 -54.05 -39.13 -40.86
CA ASN A 188 -54.42 -40.05 -41.94
C ASN A 188 -55.59 -40.97 -41.53
N SER A 189 -56.80 -40.45 -41.68
CA SER A 189 -58.03 -41.22 -41.72
C SER A 189 -58.74 -40.87 -43.03
N LYS A 190 -58.50 -41.68 -44.07
CA LYS A 190 -59.48 -42.08 -45.10
C LYS A 190 -58.87 -42.96 -46.18
N ASN A 191 -59.53 -44.11 -46.34
CA ASN A 191 -59.64 -45.00 -47.50
C ASN A 191 -58.56 -46.08 -47.81
N SER A 192 -59.06 -47.31 -47.58
CA SER A 192 -59.13 -48.49 -48.47
C SER A 192 -57.93 -49.42 -48.61
N ASN A 193 -58.16 -50.66 -48.13
CA ASN A 193 -57.83 -52.01 -48.66
C ASN A 193 -56.57 -52.12 -49.54
N SER A 194 -55.64 -53.06 -49.35
CA SER A 194 -55.73 -54.48 -48.99
C SER A 194 -54.33 -55.06 -48.77
N ASP A 195 -54.25 -56.10 -47.92
CA ASP A 195 -53.37 -57.29 -47.93
C ASP A 195 -51.83 -57.21 -48.04
N ASP A 196 -51.21 -57.94 -47.10
CA ASP A 196 -49.93 -58.66 -47.14
C ASP A 196 -48.63 -57.88 -47.36
N SER A 197 -47.88 -57.66 -46.27
CA SER A 197 -46.72 -58.52 -45.91
C SER A 197 -45.87 -57.88 -44.81
N GLN A 198 -45.51 -58.70 -43.83
CA GLN A 198 -44.51 -58.41 -42.79
C GLN A 198 -43.10 -58.43 -43.41
N LEU A 199 -42.21 -57.53 -42.98
CA LEU A 199 -40.86 -57.80 -42.44
C LEU A 199 -39.98 -56.52 -42.40
N ASN A 200 -39.28 -56.36 -41.26
CA ASN A 200 -38.15 -55.45 -40.96
C ASN A 200 -38.47 -54.08 -40.34
N ASP A 201 -38.86 -54.07 -39.07
CA ASP A 201 -38.69 -52.93 -38.15
C ASP A 201 -37.87 -53.40 -36.94
N GLU A 202 -36.54 -53.24 -36.99
CA GLU A 202 -35.69 -53.31 -35.78
C GLU A 202 -34.26 -52.72 -35.94
N ALA A 203 -33.90 -52.14 -37.10
CA ALA A 203 -32.57 -51.56 -37.32
C ALA A 203 -32.50 -50.02 -37.22
N THR A 204 -33.64 -49.31 -37.20
CA THR A 204 -33.67 -47.85 -37.41
C THR A 204 -33.74 -47.02 -36.11
N THR A 205 -34.02 -47.64 -34.96
CA THR A 205 -34.17 -46.93 -33.67
C THR A 205 -32.84 -46.70 -32.94
N GLY A 206 -31.81 -47.51 -33.19
CA GLY A 206 -30.47 -47.35 -32.61
C GLY A 206 -29.65 -46.22 -33.22
N GLU A 207 -29.70 -46.06 -34.55
CA GLU A 207 -28.92 -45.04 -35.27
C GLU A 207 -29.50 -43.63 -35.12
N LEU A 208 -30.83 -43.48 -34.99
CA LEU A 208 -31.47 -42.19 -34.69
C LEU A 208 -31.17 -41.69 -33.27
N SER A 209 -31.12 -42.59 -32.29
CA SER A 209 -30.79 -42.25 -30.89
C SER A 209 -29.31 -41.83 -30.72
N GLN A 210 -28.40 -42.45 -31.48
CA GLN A 210 -26.99 -42.05 -31.53
C GLN A 210 -26.79 -40.73 -32.30
N SER A 211 -27.56 -40.50 -33.36
CA SER A 211 -27.47 -39.24 -34.13
C SER A 211 -28.04 -38.04 -33.35
N GLN A 212 -29.11 -38.24 -32.56
CA GLN A 212 -29.70 -37.21 -31.71
C GLN A 212 -28.80 -36.83 -30.52
N SER A 213 -28.14 -37.79 -29.89
CA SER A 213 -27.20 -37.52 -28.78
C SER A 213 -25.96 -36.76 -29.25
N VAL A 214 -25.41 -37.10 -30.42
CA VAL A 214 -24.28 -36.36 -31.03
C VAL A 214 -24.67 -34.93 -31.41
N LEU A 215 -25.90 -34.71 -31.92
CA LEU A 215 -26.41 -33.37 -32.24
C LEU A 215 -26.64 -32.51 -30.99
N GLN A 216 -27.18 -33.10 -29.92
CA GLN A 216 -27.36 -32.43 -28.63
C GLN A 216 -26.02 -32.04 -27.99
N GLU A 217 -25.02 -32.93 -28.04
CA GLU A 217 -23.68 -32.66 -27.54
C GLU A 217 -22.99 -31.53 -28.35
N GLN A 218 -23.13 -31.53 -29.67
CA GLN A 218 -22.61 -30.45 -30.54
C GLN A 218 -23.31 -29.10 -30.29
N GLN A 219 -24.62 -29.11 -30.03
CA GLN A 219 -25.38 -27.90 -29.70
C GLN A 219 -25.00 -27.35 -28.32
N ALA A 220 -24.78 -28.22 -27.34
CA ALA A 220 -24.29 -27.83 -26.01
C ALA A 220 -22.90 -27.18 -26.07
N ILE A 221 -21.95 -27.81 -26.80
CA ILE A 221 -20.61 -27.26 -27.04
C ILE A 221 -20.70 -25.90 -27.74
N SER A 222 -21.56 -25.77 -28.76
CA SER A 222 -21.73 -24.50 -29.49
C SER A 222 -22.29 -23.40 -28.59
N LYS A 223 -23.23 -23.73 -27.71
CA LYS A 223 -23.79 -22.79 -26.72
C LYS A 223 -22.73 -22.31 -25.73
N GLU A 224 -21.91 -23.23 -25.23
CA GLU A 224 -20.81 -22.90 -24.30
C GLU A 224 -19.79 -21.98 -24.97
N VAL A 225 -19.39 -22.27 -26.21
CA VAL A 225 -18.47 -21.42 -26.99
C VAL A 225 -19.03 -20.02 -27.21
N TYR A 226 -20.32 -19.88 -27.52
CA TYR A 226 -20.95 -18.57 -27.66
C TYR A 226 -21.03 -17.79 -26.34
N GLN A 227 -21.28 -18.48 -25.23
CA GLN A 227 -21.28 -17.89 -23.90
C GLN A 227 -19.87 -17.39 -23.53
N GLN A 228 -18.84 -18.20 -23.71
CA GLN A 228 -17.44 -17.81 -23.47
C GLN A 228 -17.03 -16.61 -24.34
N ALA A 229 -17.43 -16.59 -25.61
CA ALA A 229 -17.16 -15.47 -26.51
C ALA A 229 -17.87 -14.18 -26.05
N LEU A 230 -19.09 -14.29 -25.53
CA LEU A 230 -19.85 -13.16 -25.00
C LEU A 230 -19.19 -12.60 -23.73
N GLU A 231 -18.77 -13.46 -22.81
CA GLU A 231 -18.08 -13.09 -21.57
C GLU A 231 -16.73 -12.42 -21.85
N ALA A 232 -15.94 -12.98 -22.79
CA ALA A 232 -14.67 -12.39 -23.21
C ALA A 232 -14.87 -10.99 -23.83
N MET A 233 -15.92 -10.82 -24.64
CA MET A 233 -16.25 -9.51 -25.22
C MET A 233 -16.69 -8.49 -24.16
N GLN A 234 -17.46 -8.92 -23.16
CA GLN A 234 -17.84 -8.07 -22.03
C GLN A 234 -16.62 -7.65 -21.21
N TYR A 235 -15.71 -8.58 -20.90
CA TYR A 235 -14.46 -8.28 -20.20
C TYR A 235 -13.61 -7.22 -20.93
N LEU A 236 -13.45 -7.38 -22.24
CA LEU A 236 -12.69 -6.42 -23.06
C LEU A 236 -13.36 -5.04 -23.08
N TRP A 237 -14.68 -5.01 -23.15
CA TRP A 237 -15.45 -3.77 -23.08
C TRP A 237 -15.30 -3.06 -21.74
N ASP A 238 -15.36 -3.80 -20.64
CA ASP A 238 -15.22 -3.23 -19.29
C ASP A 238 -13.81 -2.69 -19.05
N LEU A 239 -12.77 -3.38 -19.54
CA LEU A 239 -11.40 -2.90 -19.51
C LEU A 239 -11.23 -1.61 -20.34
N LEU A 240 -11.92 -1.53 -21.48
CA LEU A 240 -11.93 -0.34 -22.31
C LEU A 240 -12.66 0.82 -21.62
N ASP A 241 -13.79 0.56 -20.96
CA ASP A 241 -14.53 1.56 -20.20
C ASP A 241 -13.66 2.13 -19.08
N LEU A 242 -13.03 1.24 -18.30
CA LEU A 242 -12.13 1.60 -17.21
C LEU A 242 -10.93 2.43 -17.67
N SER A 243 -10.31 2.03 -18.79
CA SER A 243 -9.17 2.75 -19.35
C SER A 243 -9.52 4.11 -19.95
N THR A 244 -10.81 4.37 -20.24
CA THR A 244 -11.29 5.69 -20.69
C THR A 244 -11.77 6.60 -19.57
N ALA A 245 -11.96 6.08 -18.35
CA ALA A 245 -12.42 6.87 -17.21
C ALA A 245 -11.41 7.97 -16.81
N ASP A 246 -11.92 9.16 -16.49
CA ASP A 246 -11.10 10.26 -15.96
C ASP A 246 -10.62 9.96 -14.53
N ASN A 247 -11.47 9.34 -13.73
CA ASN A 247 -11.18 8.88 -12.38
C ASN A 247 -11.79 7.48 -12.23
N ILE A 248 -10.91 6.47 -12.25
CA ILE A 248 -11.28 5.06 -12.21
C ILE A 248 -11.99 4.72 -10.90
N ALA A 249 -11.44 5.15 -9.76
CA ALA A 249 -12.04 4.90 -8.46
C ALA A 249 -13.46 5.49 -8.37
N LEU A 250 -13.66 6.73 -8.81
CA LEU A 250 -14.98 7.37 -8.81
C LEU A 250 -15.96 6.68 -9.76
N HIS A 251 -15.50 6.27 -10.94
CA HIS A 251 -16.33 5.53 -11.89
C HIS A 251 -16.82 4.20 -11.29
N ILE A 252 -15.92 3.43 -10.69
CA ILE A 252 -16.26 2.19 -10.00
C ILE A 252 -17.20 2.46 -8.83
N ALA A 253 -16.93 3.46 -8.00
CA ALA A 253 -17.78 3.80 -6.86
C ALA A 253 -19.23 4.10 -7.30
N ASN A 254 -19.41 4.89 -8.36
CA ASN A 254 -20.72 5.15 -8.95
C ASN A 254 -21.38 3.87 -9.49
N HIS A 255 -20.61 2.97 -10.10
CA HIS A 255 -21.12 1.70 -10.58
C HIS A 255 -21.60 0.83 -9.41
N ILE A 256 -20.88 0.81 -8.28
CA ILE A 256 -21.28 0.03 -7.12
C ILE A 256 -22.54 0.61 -6.46
N ILE A 257 -22.69 1.94 -6.40
CA ILE A 257 -23.95 2.56 -5.95
C ILE A 257 -25.13 2.07 -6.80
N ALA A 258 -24.96 1.96 -8.12
CA ALA A 258 -25.98 1.37 -8.99
C ALA A 258 -26.22 -0.11 -8.70
N CYS A 259 -25.16 -0.88 -8.39
CA CYS A 259 -25.30 -2.27 -7.95
C CYS A 259 -26.07 -2.39 -6.63
N GLU A 260 -25.82 -1.52 -5.66
CA GLU A 260 -26.55 -1.47 -4.39
C GLU A 260 -28.04 -1.26 -4.63
N GLU A 261 -28.40 -0.25 -5.45
CA GLU A 261 -29.79 0.01 -5.80
C GLU A 261 -30.46 -1.22 -6.44
N HIS A 262 -29.79 -1.84 -7.42
CA HIS A 262 -30.30 -3.03 -8.08
C HIS A 262 -30.36 -4.25 -7.17
N TYR A 263 -29.42 -4.39 -6.23
CA TYR A 263 -29.43 -5.45 -5.24
C TYR A 263 -30.64 -5.30 -4.30
N TYR A 264 -30.91 -4.09 -3.80
CA TYR A 264 -32.11 -3.81 -3.02
C TYR A 264 -33.41 -4.06 -3.81
N GLN A 265 -33.46 -3.67 -5.09
CA GLN A 265 -34.60 -3.97 -5.96
C GLN A 265 -34.81 -5.48 -6.12
N GLN A 266 -33.73 -6.28 -6.21
CA GLN A 266 -33.81 -7.74 -6.24
C GLN A 266 -34.33 -8.31 -4.91
N GLU A 267 -33.79 -7.89 -3.77
CA GLU A 267 -34.26 -8.34 -2.45
C GLU A 267 -35.74 -8.01 -2.22
N LEU A 268 -36.19 -6.81 -2.62
CA LEU A 268 -37.60 -6.40 -2.51
C LEU A 268 -38.51 -7.18 -3.47
N SER A 269 -38.00 -7.60 -4.62
CA SER A 269 -38.77 -8.34 -5.63
C SER A 269 -38.79 -9.86 -5.41
N LYS A 270 -37.88 -10.44 -4.60
CA LYS A 270 -37.92 -11.86 -4.18
C LYS A 270 -39.26 -12.28 -3.57
N ASN A 271 -40.03 -11.34 -3.02
CA ASN A 271 -41.36 -11.57 -2.45
C ASN A 271 -42.52 -11.39 -3.47
N ARG A 272 -42.25 -11.14 -4.75
CA ARG A 272 -43.26 -11.01 -5.82
C ARG A 272 -43.15 -12.18 -6.81
N PRO A 273 -44.26 -12.68 -7.36
CA PRO A 273 -44.23 -13.80 -8.30
C PRO A 273 -43.43 -13.45 -9.58
N SER A 274 -42.59 -14.42 -9.93
CA SER A 274 -41.60 -14.66 -11.00
C SER A 274 -41.53 -13.83 -12.29
N ASP A 275 -42.51 -12.99 -12.64
CA ASP A 275 -42.56 -12.34 -13.96
C ASP A 275 -41.86 -10.97 -14.01
N THR A 276 -41.25 -10.51 -12.91
CA THR A 276 -40.57 -9.20 -12.82
C THR A 276 -39.05 -9.24 -12.61
N LEU A 277 -38.43 -10.42 -12.52
CA LEU A 277 -36.96 -10.55 -12.42
C LEU A 277 -36.20 -10.09 -13.69
N SER A 278 -36.91 -9.92 -14.80
CA SER A 278 -36.34 -9.57 -16.11
C SER A 278 -35.99 -8.09 -16.31
N LEU A 279 -36.12 -7.23 -15.28
CA LEU A 279 -35.90 -5.78 -15.37
C LEU A 279 -34.51 -5.31 -14.90
N VAL A 280 -33.66 -6.20 -14.35
CA VAL A 280 -32.31 -5.81 -13.92
C VAL A 280 -31.31 -6.03 -15.07
N PRO A 281 -30.63 -4.98 -15.56
CA PRO A 281 -29.81 -5.06 -16.77
C PRO A 281 -28.53 -5.90 -16.60
N PHE A 282 -28.06 -6.13 -15.37
CA PHE A 282 -26.87 -6.93 -15.04
C PHE A 282 -26.96 -7.52 -13.63
N LYS A 283 -26.14 -8.54 -13.31
CA LYS A 283 -26.09 -9.14 -11.96
C LYS A 283 -25.32 -8.20 -11.01
N PRO A 284 -25.91 -7.71 -9.91
CA PRO A 284 -25.29 -6.69 -9.06
C PRO A 284 -24.22 -7.24 -8.10
N SER A 285 -24.19 -8.55 -7.87
CA SER A 285 -23.25 -9.23 -6.98
C SER A 285 -22.57 -10.42 -7.64
N TYR A 286 -21.38 -10.78 -7.14
CA TYR A 286 -20.62 -11.94 -7.62
C TYR A 286 -19.83 -12.59 -6.48
N LEU A 287 -19.53 -13.89 -6.64
CA LEU A 287 -18.67 -14.62 -5.71
C LEU A 287 -17.19 -14.36 -6.03
N PRO A 288 -16.35 -13.96 -5.05
CA PRO A 288 -14.94 -13.67 -5.30
C PRO A 288 -14.16 -14.85 -5.87
N LEU A 289 -14.52 -16.08 -5.48
CA LEU A 289 -13.92 -17.29 -6.00
C LEU A 289 -14.00 -17.39 -7.53
N ASN A 290 -15.10 -16.93 -8.14
CA ASN A 290 -15.26 -16.93 -9.59
C ASN A 290 -14.31 -15.92 -10.25
N ALA A 291 -14.05 -14.77 -9.62
CA ALA A 291 -13.07 -13.81 -10.11
C ALA A 291 -11.66 -14.39 -10.08
N VAL A 292 -11.32 -15.14 -9.02
CA VAL A 292 -10.04 -15.86 -8.92
C VAL A 292 -9.90 -16.88 -10.05
N LEU A 293 -10.90 -17.75 -10.23
CA LEU A 293 -10.88 -18.77 -11.29
C LEU A 293 -10.71 -18.12 -12.68
N ASN A 294 -11.50 -17.10 -12.99
CA ASN A 294 -11.40 -16.42 -14.28
C ASN A 294 -10.04 -15.74 -14.48
N SER A 295 -9.43 -15.20 -13.43
CA SER A 295 -8.08 -14.63 -13.52
C SER A 295 -6.99 -15.69 -13.80
N LEU A 296 -7.22 -16.95 -13.41
CA LEU A 296 -6.28 -18.05 -13.60
C LEU A 296 -6.42 -18.74 -14.96
N GLN A 297 -7.57 -18.63 -15.63
CA GLN A 297 -7.86 -19.29 -16.91
C GLN A 297 -6.84 -18.95 -18.01
N GLY A 298 -6.31 -17.72 -18.02
CA GLY A 298 -5.28 -17.28 -18.97
C GLY A 298 -3.84 -17.43 -18.47
N ILE A 299 -3.65 -17.93 -17.24
CA ILE A 299 -2.36 -18.01 -16.55
C ILE A 299 -1.89 -19.45 -16.38
N LEU A 300 -2.80 -20.38 -16.07
CA LEU A 300 -2.53 -21.80 -15.92
C LEU A 300 -2.66 -22.54 -17.26
N GLU A 301 -1.96 -23.68 -17.38
CA GLU A 301 -2.22 -24.62 -18.47
C GLU A 301 -3.62 -25.22 -18.32
N ARG A 302 -4.24 -25.65 -19.43
CA ARG A 302 -5.65 -26.09 -19.45
C ARG A 302 -5.90 -27.27 -18.51
N ASP A 303 -5.00 -28.25 -18.50
CA ASP A 303 -5.12 -29.44 -17.67
C ASP A 303 -5.04 -29.10 -16.16
N ASP A 304 -4.16 -28.16 -15.81
CA ASP A 304 -3.98 -27.66 -14.44
C ASP A 304 -5.20 -26.85 -13.96
N TYR A 305 -5.76 -26.02 -14.84
CA TYR A 305 -6.98 -25.29 -14.57
C TYR A 305 -8.16 -26.24 -14.32
N ASP A 306 -8.35 -27.25 -15.16
CA ASP A 306 -9.42 -28.23 -15.03
C ASP A 306 -9.26 -29.07 -13.75
N GLN A 307 -8.02 -29.39 -13.36
CA GLN A 307 -7.72 -30.05 -12.09
C GLN A 307 -8.08 -29.18 -10.88
N LEU A 308 -7.74 -27.89 -10.92
CA LEU A 308 -8.11 -26.94 -9.87
C LEU A 308 -9.64 -26.79 -9.77
N HIS A 309 -10.29 -26.59 -10.91
CA HIS A 309 -11.72 -26.37 -10.99
C HIS A 309 -12.52 -27.58 -10.47
N SER A 310 -12.15 -28.80 -10.90
CA SER A 310 -12.79 -30.03 -10.41
C SER A 310 -12.57 -30.25 -8.91
N ARG A 311 -11.37 -29.98 -8.38
CA ARG A 311 -11.10 -30.09 -6.94
C ARG A 311 -11.92 -29.11 -6.11
N LEU A 312 -12.17 -27.90 -6.62
CA LEU A 312 -13.00 -26.91 -5.95
C LEU A 312 -14.48 -27.24 -5.97
N GLN A 313 -14.97 -27.99 -6.97
CA GLN A 313 -16.34 -28.49 -7.00
C GLN A 313 -16.57 -29.65 -6.02
N VAL A 314 -15.54 -30.48 -5.80
CA VAL A 314 -15.62 -31.69 -4.94
C VAL A 314 -15.26 -31.40 -3.49
N ALA A 315 -14.35 -30.46 -3.24
CA ALA A 315 -14.00 -30.04 -1.90
C ALA A 315 -15.10 -29.13 -1.35
N GLU A 316 -15.96 -29.64 -0.46
CA GLU A 316 -16.67 -28.79 0.49
C GLU A 316 -15.64 -27.83 1.10
N ALA A 317 -15.89 -26.52 1.01
CA ALA A 317 -14.98 -25.39 1.21
C ALA A 317 -14.39 -25.27 2.64
N SER A 318 -13.74 -26.32 3.12
CA SER A 318 -13.15 -26.45 4.44
C SER A 318 -11.63 -26.54 4.29
N ALA A 319 -10.97 -25.38 4.34
CA ALA A 319 -9.55 -25.18 4.70
C ALA A 319 -8.48 -26.09 4.03
N SER A 320 -8.75 -26.66 2.86
CA SER A 320 -7.79 -27.50 2.15
C SER A 320 -6.91 -26.66 1.23
N ILE A 321 -5.59 -26.84 1.36
CA ILE A 321 -4.64 -26.22 0.45
C ILE A 321 -4.52 -27.05 -0.80
N ILE A 322 -4.71 -26.40 -1.95
CA ILE A 322 -4.59 -27.02 -3.27
C ILE A 322 -3.30 -26.50 -3.90
N GLU A 323 -2.43 -27.42 -4.32
CA GLU A 323 -1.21 -27.06 -5.04
C GLU A 323 -1.32 -27.53 -6.49
N VAL A 324 -1.09 -26.60 -7.42
CA VAL A 324 -1.11 -26.81 -8.88
C VAL A 324 0.01 -25.98 -9.50
N ASP A 325 0.77 -26.56 -10.42
CA ASP A 325 1.95 -26.00 -11.11
C ASP A 325 2.50 -24.65 -10.62
N GLY A 326 3.41 -24.66 -9.63
CA GLY A 326 4.03 -23.42 -9.15
C GLY A 326 3.11 -22.48 -8.35
N TYR A 327 1.85 -22.85 -8.11
CA TYR A 327 0.90 -22.12 -7.27
C TYR A 327 0.44 -22.94 -6.06
N ARG A 328 0.07 -22.19 -5.02
CA ARG A 328 -0.59 -22.72 -3.82
C ARG A 328 -1.85 -21.91 -3.56
N PHE A 329 -2.97 -22.60 -3.43
CA PHE A 329 -4.28 -21.99 -3.24
C PHE A 329 -4.84 -22.35 -1.87
N GLY A 330 -5.32 -21.34 -1.15
CA GLY A 330 -6.05 -21.51 0.11
C GLY A 330 -7.39 -20.78 0.04
N PHE A 331 -8.47 -21.50 -0.21
CA PHE A 331 -9.81 -20.91 -0.34
C PHE A 331 -10.65 -21.26 0.88
N SER A 332 -11.23 -20.23 1.48
CA SER A 332 -12.28 -20.35 2.50
C SER A 332 -13.62 -19.98 1.89
N ASP A 333 -14.72 -20.37 2.54
CA ASP A 333 -16.04 -19.88 2.17
C ASP A 333 -16.09 -18.35 2.35
N THR A 334 -16.58 -17.64 1.34
CA THR A 334 -16.59 -16.17 1.28
C THR A 334 -17.93 -15.66 0.81
N ARG A 335 -18.29 -14.47 1.28
CA ARG A 335 -19.54 -13.82 0.89
C ARG A 335 -19.39 -13.16 -0.48
N GLU A 336 -20.53 -12.86 -1.09
CA GLU A 336 -20.57 -12.13 -2.36
C GLU A 336 -20.07 -10.68 -2.18
N LEU A 337 -19.50 -10.14 -3.27
CA LEU A 337 -19.14 -8.73 -3.41
C LEU A 337 -20.12 -8.03 -4.34
N LEU A 338 -20.42 -6.76 -4.08
CA LEU A 338 -21.18 -5.90 -4.99
C LEU A 338 -20.27 -5.33 -6.08
N GLY A 339 -20.74 -5.25 -7.31
CA GLY A 339 -20.01 -4.65 -8.42
C GLY A 339 -19.77 -5.60 -9.58
N ASN A 340 -18.78 -5.26 -10.41
CA ASN A 340 -18.43 -6.03 -11.59
C ASN A 340 -17.28 -7.02 -11.29
N GLN A 341 -17.50 -8.30 -11.57
CA GLN A 341 -16.49 -9.36 -11.42
C GLN A 341 -15.20 -9.06 -12.21
N ASN A 342 -15.31 -8.41 -13.36
CA ASN A 342 -14.21 -8.09 -14.25
C ASN A 342 -13.18 -7.13 -13.62
N HIS A 343 -13.60 -6.26 -12.70
CA HIS A 343 -12.68 -5.42 -11.93
C HIS A 343 -11.76 -6.28 -11.04
N SER A 344 -12.32 -7.27 -10.36
CA SER A 344 -11.55 -8.21 -9.52
C SER A 344 -10.65 -9.12 -10.35
N VAL A 345 -11.10 -9.55 -11.53
CA VAL A 345 -10.25 -10.30 -12.48
C VAL A 345 -9.03 -9.46 -12.88
N LEU A 346 -9.23 -8.20 -13.30
CA LEU A 346 -8.14 -7.30 -13.68
C LEU A 346 -7.18 -7.03 -12.50
N LEU A 347 -7.72 -6.84 -11.30
CA LEU A 347 -6.93 -6.68 -10.07
C LEU A 347 -6.02 -7.89 -9.83
N LEU A 348 -6.59 -9.10 -9.86
CA LEU A 348 -5.88 -10.34 -9.57
C LEU A 348 -4.85 -10.66 -10.65
N GLU A 349 -5.20 -10.51 -11.93
CA GLU A 349 -4.25 -10.68 -13.03
C GLU A 349 -3.01 -9.80 -12.84
N ASN A 350 -3.19 -8.53 -12.46
CA ASN A 350 -2.07 -7.60 -12.25
C ASN A 350 -1.19 -8.03 -11.07
N LEU A 351 -1.78 -8.48 -9.95
CA LEU A 351 -1.04 -8.97 -8.79
C LEU A 351 -0.29 -10.28 -9.09
N ILE A 352 -0.92 -11.22 -9.81
CA ILE A 352 -0.31 -12.51 -10.17
C ILE A 352 0.83 -12.29 -11.19
N LYS A 353 0.62 -11.47 -12.23
CA LYS A 353 1.68 -11.11 -13.20
C LYS A 353 2.83 -10.34 -12.54
N ASN A 354 2.55 -9.57 -11.48
CA ASN A 354 3.59 -8.94 -10.67
C ASN A 354 4.42 -10.02 -9.94
N SER A 355 3.72 -10.93 -9.26
CA SER A 355 4.30 -12.05 -8.52
C SER A 355 5.19 -12.93 -9.38
N GLN A 356 4.71 -13.38 -10.55
CA GLN A 356 5.46 -14.20 -11.51
C GLN A 356 6.80 -13.58 -11.92
N TYR A 357 6.83 -12.26 -12.12
CA TYR A 357 8.05 -11.57 -12.54
C TYR A 357 9.15 -11.58 -11.49
N PHE A 358 8.79 -11.47 -10.21
CA PHE A 358 9.75 -11.45 -9.11
C PHE A 358 10.03 -12.84 -8.52
N HIS A 359 9.12 -13.79 -8.72
CA HIS A 359 9.22 -15.18 -8.29
C HIS A 359 10.53 -15.86 -8.74
N GLY A 360 10.92 -15.70 -10.00
CA GLY A 360 12.09 -16.37 -10.57
C GLY A 360 13.45 -15.72 -10.30
N LYS A 361 13.51 -14.60 -9.55
CA LYS A 361 14.71 -13.75 -9.46
C LYS A 361 15.58 -13.96 -8.22
N ARG A 362 15.34 -14.99 -7.42
CA ARG A 362 16.20 -15.37 -6.29
C ARG A 362 17.33 -16.31 -6.70
N SER A 363 18.46 -16.19 -6.00
CA SER A 363 19.66 -17.02 -6.21
C SER A 363 19.49 -18.46 -5.71
N ASN A 364 18.60 -18.72 -4.75
CA ASN A 364 18.42 -20.03 -4.15
C ASN A 364 16.98 -20.50 -4.36
N LYS A 365 16.80 -21.48 -5.26
CA LYS A 365 15.49 -22.05 -5.58
C LYS A 365 15.14 -23.17 -4.60
N GLN A 366 13.90 -23.22 -4.16
CA GLN A 366 13.37 -24.27 -3.28
C GLN A 366 12.12 -24.90 -3.90
N ALA A 367 11.83 -26.16 -3.56
CA ALA A 367 10.66 -26.87 -4.09
C ALA A 367 9.32 -26.24 -3.66
N THR A 368 9.35 -25.42 -2.60
CA THR A 368 8.22 -24.64 -2.07
C THR A 368 8.19 -23.20 -2.60
N ASP A 369 9.02 -22.88 -3.60
CA ASP A 369 8.87 -21.66 -4.41
C ASP A 369 7.57 -21.76 -5.19
N LYS A 370 6.47 -21.38 -4.55
CA LYS A 370 5.16 -21.26 -5.19
C LYS A 370 4.60 -19.86 -4.95
N ILE A 371 3.84 -19.35 -5.91
CA ILE A 371 3.02 -18.15 -5.71
C ILE A 371 1.80 -18.61 -4.93
N ALA A 372 1.57 -18.02 -3.77
CA ALA A 372 0.46 -18.41 -2.91
C ALA A 372 -0.68 -17.40 -3.04
N LEU A 373 -1.88 -17.88 -3.32
CA LEU A 373 -3.10 -17.08 -3.41
C LEU A 373 -4.12 -17.60 -2.39
N GLN A 374 -4.58 -16.72 -1.52
CA GLN A 374 -5.52 -17.05 -0.45
C GLN A 374 -6.72 -16.11 -0.48
N LEU A 375 -7.89 -16.71 -0.24
CA LEU A 375 -9.16 -16.02 -0.11
C LEU A 375 -9.77 -16.37 1.25
N THR A 376 -10.02 -15.34 2.06
CA THR A 376 -10.51 -15.47 3.43
C THR A 376 -11.59 -14.44 3.71
N GLN A 377 -12.55 -14.78 4.56
CA GLN A 377 -13.58 -13.86 5.04
C GLN A 377 -13.21 -13.36 6.45
N HIS A 378 -13.17 -12.05 6.66
CA HIS A 378 -12.86 -11.43 7.95
C HIS A 378 -13.76 -10.22 8.21
N GLU A 379 -14.54 -10.22 9.30
CA GLU A 379 -15.21 -9.02 9.85
C GLU A 379 -15.93 -8.12 8.81
N GLY A 380 -16.70 -8.72 7.88
CA GLY A 380 -17.41 -7.97 6.82
C GLY A 380 -16.59 -7.69 5.55
N PHE A 381 -15.36 -8.20 5.47
CA PHE A 381 -14.47 -8.08 4.32
C PHE A 381 -14.11 -9.44 3.72
N VAL A 382 -13.90 -9.40 2.41
CA VAL A 382 -13.19 -10.43 1.67
C VAL A 382 -11.73 -10.01 1.58
N ASP A 383 -10.87 -10.78 2.23
CA ASP A 383 -9.43 -10.62 2.20
C ASP A 383 -8.83 -11.51 1.11
N ILE A 384 -8.15 -10.88 0.15
CA ILE A 384 -7.44 -11.52 -0.95
C ILE A 384 -5.94 -11.31 -0.75
N ASN A 385 -5.23 -12.40 -0.51
CA ASN A 385 -3.81 -12.40 -0.21
C ASN A 385 -3.03 -13.02 -1.36
N VAL A 386 -2.10 -12.28 -1.95
CA VAL A 386 -1.18 -12.76 -2.99
C VAL A 386 0.24 -12.65 -2.47
N TYR A 387 0.86 -13.80 -2.23
CA TYR A 387 2.23 -13.91 -1.74
C TYR A 387 3.14 -14.46 -2.82
N ASN A 388 4.31 -13.82 -2.95
CA ASN A 388 5.39 -14.37 -3.74
C ASN A 388 6.71 -14.26 -2.99
N ARG A 389 7.54 -15.29 -3.17
CA ARG A 389 8.95 -15.19 -2.82
C ARG A 389 9.63 -14.24 -3.79
N GLY A 390 10.39 -13.30 -3.27
CA GLY A 390 10.92 -12.19 -4.04
C GLY A 390 11.90 -11.33 -3.25
N ARG A 391 12.35 -10.24 -3.88
CA ARG A 391 13.06 -9.18 -3.18
C ARG A 391 12.04 -8.32 -2.43
N HIS A 392 12.40 -7.90 -1.22
CA HIS A 392 11.61 -6.92 -0.48
C HIS A 392 11.44 -5.62 -1.27
N ILE A 393 10.33 -4.94 -1.00
CA ILE A 393 10.07 -3.60 -1.50
C ILE A 393 10.59 -2.63 -0.44
N ASP A 394 11.48 -1.73 -0.84
CA ASP A 394 12.03 -0.72 0.07
C ASP A 394 10.89 0.15 0.63
N ASP A 395 10.97 0.58 1.89
CA ASP A 395 9.87 1.27 2.57
C ASP A 395 9.47 2.56 1.85
N ASP A 396 10.45 3.34 1.35
CA ASP A 396 10.21 4.55 0.54
C ASP A 396 9.47 4.27 -0.78
N ALA A 397 9.56 3.04 -1.28
CA ALA A 397 8.95 2.61 -2.54
C ALA A 397 7.54 2.03 -2.35
N LYS A 398 7.13 1.65 -1.12
CA LYS A 398 5.83 1.00 -0.86
C LYS A 398 4.63 1.87 -1.23
N GLU A 399 4.74 3.18 -1.08
CA GLU A 399 3.68 4.10 -1.53
C GLU A 399 3.82 4.43 -3.02
N GLN A 400 5.06 4.48 -3.52
CA GLN A 400 5.35 4.84 -4.91
C GLN A 400 4.94 3.77 -5.91
N ILE A 401 4.94 2.49 -5.53
CA ILE A 401 4.58 1.38 -6.44
C ILE A 401 3.14 1.45 -6.95
N PHE A 402 2.28 2.18 -6.26
CA PHE A 402 0.88 2.43 -6.65
C PHE A 402 0.71 3.71 -7.47
N GLN A 403 1.76 4.51 -7.64
CA GLN A 403 1.71 5.71 -8.46
C GLN A 403 1.75 5.35 -9.94
N LEU A 404 1.02 6.15 -10.70
CA LEU A 404 0.95 6.02 -12.15
C LEU A 404 2.36 6.10 -12.76
N GLY A 405 2.73 5.10 -13.56
CA GLY A 405 3.98 5.09 -14.31
C GLY A 405 5.20 4.59 -13.53
N TYR A 406 5.08 4.38 -12.21
CA TYR A 406 6.18 3.83 -11.42
C TYR A 406 6.43 2.36 -11.77
N SER A 407 7.67 2.04 -12.14
CA SER A 407 8.09 0.66 -12.44
C SER A 407 9.59 0.50 -12.20
N THR A 408 9.96 -0.53 -11.45
CA THR A 408 11.35 -0.95 -11.26
C THR A 408 11.87 -1.82 -12.42
N ARG A 409 11.01 -2.17 -13.39
CA ARG A 409 11.37 -2.96 -14.58
C ARG A 409 12.03 -2.04 -15.61
N ARG A 410 13.23 -2.40 -16.10
CA ARG A 410 13.93 -1.63 -17.15
C ARG A 410 13.09 -1.59 -18.44
N ALA A 411 13.02 -0.43 -19.09
CA ALA A 411 12.21 -0.15 -20.28
C ALA A 411 12.45 -1.04 -21.53
N LYS A 412 13.44 -1.94 -21.51
CA LYS A 412 13.75 -2.86 -22.63
C LYS A 412 12.80 -4.05 -22.75
N GLU A 413 12.04 -4.37 -21.70
CA GLU A 413 11.00 -5.39 -21.73
C GLU A 413 9.64 -4.65 -21.77
N HIS A 414 8.89 -4.80 -22.86
CA HIS A 414 7.65 -4.05 -23.20
C HIS A 414 6.49 -4.12 -22.17
N HIS A 415 6.71 -4.70 -20.99
CA HIS A 415 5.71 -4.94 -19.94
C HIS A 415 5.81 -4.00 -18.72
N GLY A 416 6.81 -3.10 -18.69
CA GLY A 416 7.08 -2.22 -17.55
C GLY A 416 6.52 -0.80 -17.65
N LYS A 417 5.24 -0.60 -18.05
CA LYS A 417 4.64 0.75 -18.13
C LYS A 417 4.22 1.35 -16.78
N GLY A 418 4.31 0.59 -15.68
CA GLY A 418 3.93 1.08 -14.35
C GLY A 418 2.43 1.36 -14.19
N LEU A 419 1.57 0.72 -14.99
CA LEU A 419 0.12 0.91 -14.94
C LEU A 419 -0.60 -0.14 -14.08
N GLY A 420 -0.05 -1.35 -13.96
CA GLY A 420 -0.76 -2.48 -13.36
C GLY A 420 -1.14 -2.28 -11.89
N LEU A 421 -0.17 -1.94 -11.04
CA LEU A 421 -0.44 -1.69 -9.61
C LEU A 421 -1.24 -0.41 -9.37
N PHE A 422 -1.13 0.58 -10.27
CA PHE A 422 -1.99 1.76 -10.25
C PHE A 422 -3.46 1.37 -10.46
N PHE A 423 -3.77 0.53 -11.46
CA PHE A 423 -5.13 0.01 -11.66
C PHE A 423 -5.63 -0.77 -10.44
N VAL A 424 -4.79 -1.61 -9.84
CA VAL A 424 -5.14 -2.34 -8.61
C VAL A 424 -5.57 -1.36 -7.51
N ASN A 425 -4.77 -0.32 -7.25
CA ASN A 425 -5.06 0.67 -6.22
C ASN A 425 -6.37 1.42 -6.50
N GLU A 426 -6.58 1.87 -7.73
CA GLU A 426 -7.80 2.61 -8.10
C GLU A 426 -9.05 1.73 -8.08
N ILE A 427 -8.94 0.44 -8.43
CA ILE A 427 -10.02 -0.53 -8.27
C ILE A 427 -10.36 -0.68 -6.80
N VAL A 428 -9.36 -0.96 -5.94
CA VAL A 428 -9.58 -1.14 -4.50
C VAL A 428 -10.24 0.08 -3.87
N LYS A 429 -9.75 1.30 -4.19
CA LYS A 429 -10.38 2.55 -3.73
C LYS A 429 -11.82 2.71 -4.21
N GLY A 430 -12.10 2.36 -5.46
CA GLY A 430 -13.46 2.43 -6.01
C GLY A 430 -14.44 1.49 -5.30
N TYR A 431 -13.94 0.37 -4.77
CA TYR A 431 -14.71 -0.55 -3.91
C TYR A 431 -14.76 -0.12 -2.44
N GLU A 432 -14.17 1.03 -2.07
CA GLU A 432 -13.99 1.46 -0.67
C GLU A 432 -13.19 0.43 0.16
N GLY A 433 -12.32 -0.31 -0.51
CA GLY A 433 -11.44 -1.29 0.10
C GLY A 433 -10.08 -0.71 0.48
N ARG A 434 -9.19 -1.59 0.94
CA ARG A 434 -7.81 -1.26 1.30
C ARG A 434 -6.83 -2.26 0.70
N ILE A 435 -5.69 -1.77 0.23
CA ILE A 435 -4.56 -2.61 -0.20
C ILE A 435 -3.33 -2.29 0.64
N ASP A 436 -2.72 -3.32 1.19
CA ASP A 436 -1.47 -3.22 1.97
C ASP A 436 -0.39 -4.12 1.37
N VAL A 437 0.86 -3.71 1.54
CA VAL A 437 2.03 -4.46 1.09
C VAL A 437 2.98 -4.70 2.25
N THR A 438 3.18 -5.98 2.57
CA THR A 438 4.01 -6.40 3.70
C THR A 438 5.20 -7.20 3.20
N ASN A 439 6.41 -6.78 3.61
CA ASN A 439 7.60 -7.58 3.44
C ASN A 439 7.59 -8.70 4.47
N ILE A 440 7.52 -9.95 4.00
CA ILE A 440 7.62 -11.12 4.86
C ILE A 440 9.09 -11.42 5.05
N SER A 441 9.51 -11.50 6.30
CA SER A 441 10.85 -11.94 6.69
C SER A 441 10.77 -13.28 7.41
N ASN A 442 11.90 -14.00 7.40
CA ASN A 442 12.05 -15.16 8.26
C ASN A 442 11.95 -14.72 9.73
N ILE A 443 11.32 -15.53 10.56
CA ILE A 443 11.25 -15.26 11.99
C ILE A 443 11.90 -16.43 12.73
N LYS A 444 12.53 -16.12 13.87
CA LYS A 444 13.04 -17.13 14.80
C LYS A 444 11.90 -18.01 15.31
N GLN A 445 12.03 -19.32 15.15
CA GLN A 445 11.05 -20.30 15.58
C GLN A 445 11.71 -21.32 16.51
N THR A 446 10.95 -21.79 17.51
CA THR A 446 11.38 -22.88 18.39
C THR A 446 10.37 -24.01 18.28
N LEU A 447 10.82 -25.13 17.72
CA LEU A 447 10.04 -26.33 17.47
C LEU A 447 10.43 -27.42 18.48
N THR A 448 9.43 -28.08 19.06
CA THR A 448 9.63 -29.29 19.84
C THR A 448 9.07 -30.47 19.06
N LEU A 449 9.96 -31.38 18.67
CA LEU A 449 9.65 -32.59 17.93
C LEU A 449 9.68 -33.79 18.88
N ARG A 450 8.59 -34.54 18.96
CA ARG A 450 8.49 -35.77 19.76
C ARG A 450 8.15 -36.93 18.83
N MET A 451 9.05 -37.90 18.75
CA MET A 451 8.97 -39.01 17.80
C MET A 451 8.77 -40.32 18.56
N LEU A 452 7.77 -41.11 18.16
CA LEU A 452 7.54 -42.46 18.68
C LEU A 452 8.11 -43.48 17.68
N THR A 453 8.99 -44.35 18.16
CA THR A 453 9.55 -45.46 17.34
C THR A 453 8.69 -46.71 17.48
N SER A 454 8.85 -47.69 16.58
CA SER A 454 8.10 -48.96 16.64
C SER A 454 8.42 -49.84 17.84
N ASN A 455 9.43 -49.48 18.63
CA ASN A 455 9.79 -50.17 19.87
C ASN A 455 9.25 -49.42 21.10
N ASP A 456 8.23 -48.57 20.92
CA ASP A 456 7.62 -47.72 21.95
C ASP A 456 8.58 -46.74 22.65
N VAL A 457 9.76 -46.48 22.05
CA VAL A 457 10.68 -45.47 22.56
C VAL A 457 10.28 -44.09 22.02
N VAL A 458 10.09 -43.15 22.93
CA VAL A 458 9.79 -41.74 22.66
C VAL A 458 11.08 -40.92 22.68
N ILE A 459 11.32 -40.14 21.62
CA ILE A 459 12.49 -39.27 21.47
C ILE A 459 12.02 -37.83 21.34
N THR A 460 12.46 -36.95 22.22
CA THR A 460 12.13 -35.52 22.18
C THR A 460 13.35 -34.70 21.76
N LYS A 461 13.13 -33.75 20.85
CA LYS A 461 14.13 -32.83 20.31
C LYS A 461 13.61 -31.40 20.37
N VAL A 462 14.42 -30.48 20.86
CA VAL A 462 14.13 -29.03 20.85
C VAL A 462 15.04 -28.38 19.82
N ILE A 463 14.44 -27.60 18.93
CA ILE A 463 15.06 -27.12 17.71
C ILE A 463 14.80 -25.62 17.59
N HIS A 464 15.86 -24.84 17.49
CA HIS A 464 15.77 -23.42 17.23
C HIS A 464 16.11 -23.16 15.76
N ILE A 465 15.20 -22.52 15.04
CA ILE A 465 15.43 -22.03 13.67
C ILE A 465 15.73 -20.55 13.78
N GLU A 466 16.93 -20.15 13.38
CA GLU A 466 17.39 -18.76 13.40
C GLU A 466 17.97 -18.35 12.04
N GLU A 467 17.98 -17.05 11.75
CA GLU A 467 18.64 -16.52 10.55
C GLU A 467 20.07 -16.11 10.88
N HIS A 468 21.04 -16.69 10.16
CA HIS A 468 22.47 -16.36 10.22
C HIS A 468 22.96 -16.04 8.81
N ASP A 469 23.57 -14.86 8.63
CA ASP A 469 24.14 -14.39 7.35
C ASP A 469 23.18 -14.48 6.14
N GLY A 470 21.88 -14.23 6.35
CA GLY A 470 20.86 -14.29 5.30
C GLY A 470 20.40 -15.71 4.93
N HIS A 471 20.80 -16.72 5.72
CA HIS A 471 20.38 -18.11 5.57
C HIS A 471 19.71 -18.59 6.87
N LEU A 472 18.68 -19.43 6.72
CA LEU A 472 18.09 -20.12 7.87
C LEU A 472 19.03 -21.24 8.33
N ALA A 473 19.37 -21.21 9.61
CA ALA A 473 20.14 -22.24 10.27
C ALA A 473 19.37 -22.82 11.44
N ILE A 474 19.56 -24.13 11.63
CA ILE A 474 19.02 -24.89 12.74
C ILE A 474 20.09 -25.01 13.83
N ILE A 475 19.72 -24.67 15.05
CA ILE A 475 20.49 -24.87 16.27
C ILE A 475 19.75 -25.91 17.11
N GLU A 476 20.33 -27.10 17.25
CA GLU A 476 19.79 -28.16 18.10
C GLU A 476 20.33 -27.99 19.53
N ASP A 477 19.44 -27.92 20.51
CA ASP A 477 19.85 -27.98 21.91
C ASP A 477 20.41 -29.36 22.21
N LYS A 478 21.53 -29.40 22.95
CA LYS A 478 22.08 -30.69 23.42
C LYS A 478 20.96 -31.42 24.18
N PRO A 479 20.78 -32.73 23.96
CA PRO A 479 19.69 -33.47 24.58
C PRO A 479 19.73 -33.26 26.09
N LEU A 480 18.64 -32.73 26.67
CA LEU A 480 18.38 -32.92 28.08
C LEU A 480 18.42 -34.43 28.32
N ASP A 481 19.21 -34.85 29.30
CA ASP A 481 19.42 -36.25 29.66
C ASP A 481 18.12 -37.05 29.51
N GLN A 482 18.23 -38.18 28.83
CA GLN A 482 17.15 -39.14 28.65
C GLN A 482 16.45 -39.35 30.00
N THR A 483 15.26 -38.76 30.18
CA THR A 483 14.41 -39.08 31.32
C THR A 483 13.83 -40.46 31.06
N GLN A 484 14.66 -41.49 31.23
CA GLN A 484 14.25 -42.88 31.29
C GLN A 484 13.40 -43.04 32.54
N VAL A 485 12.07 -42.95 32.40
CA VAL A 485 11.18 -43.64 33.32
C VAL A 485 11.22 -45.11 32.91
N LEU A 486 12.19 -45.87 33.42
CA LEU A 486 12.28 -47.32 33.27
C LEU A 486 12.18 -48.00 34.63
N LEU A 487 11.19 -48.89 34.74
CA LEU A 487 11.08 -49.88 35.82
C LEU A 487 12.30 -50.83 35.78
N PRO A 488 12.79 -51.31 36.94
CA PRO A 488 14.04 -52.05 37.05
C PRO A 488 13.86 -53.53 36.67
N SER A 489 13.72 -53.85 35.37
CA SER A 489 13.77 -55.26 34.93
C SER A 489 14.18 -55.52 33.48
N GLU A 490 14.81 -54.58 32.76
CA GLU A 490 15.26 -54.83 31.36
C GLU A 490 16.64 -54.24 31.05
N ARG A 491 17.57 -54.37 31.99
CA ARG A 491 18.94 -53.83 31.87
C ARG A 491 19.92 -54.67 31.03
N ALA A 492 19.44 -55.62 30.23
CA ALA A 492 20.29 -56.55 29.51
C ALA A 492 19.86 -56.74 28.05
N GLN A 493 19.70 -55.65 27.29
CA GLN A 493 19.67 -55.70 25.81
C GLN A 493 19.83 -54.34 25.09
N LEU A 494 20.46 -53.33 25.71
CA LEU A 494 20.79 -52.08 25.00
C LEU A 494 22.10 -52.19 24.23
N GLY A 495 21.99 -52.61 22.96
CA GLY A 495 23.00 -52.32 21.95
C GLY A 495 23.00 -50.83 21.62
N ASN A 496 24.13 -50.20 21.88
CA ASN A 496 24.66 -48.93 21.35
C ASN A 496 23.79 -48.19 20.28
N ASN A 497 22.78 -47.41 20.71
CA ASN A 497 22.08 -46.46 19.86
C ASN A 497 22.88 -45.16 19.74
N ASN A 498 23.94 -45.18 18.94
CA ASN A 498 24.64 -43.96 18.53
C ASN A 498 23.85 -43.27 17.41
N SER A 499 23.07 -42.25 17.75
CA SER A 499 22.54 -41.29 16.77
C SER A 499 23.70 -40.53 16.13
N LYS A 500 24.09 -40.87 14.90
CA LYS A 500 24.99 -40.04 14.11
C LYS A 500 24.20 -38.87 13.53
N SER A 501 24.23 -37.72 14.19
CA SER A 501 23.84 -36.44 13.58
C SER A 501 24.97 -36.03 12.61
N SER A 502 24.83 -36.26 11.31
CA SER A 502 25.79 -35.73 10.34
C SER A 502 25.47 -34.28 10.01
N LEU A 503 26.21 -33.36 10.64
CA LEU A 503 26.21 -31.94 10.32
C LEU A 503 27.10 -31.71 9.08
N ASN A 504 26.49 -31.41 7.93
CA ASN A 504 27.25 -30.95 6.76
C ASN A 504 27.43 -29.43 6.87
N GLY A 505 28.52 -29.00 7.52
CA GLY A 505 28.92 -27.60 7.65
C GLY A 505 30.18 -27.46 8.50
N SER A 506 31.19 -26.78 7.97
CA SER A 506 32.56 -26.70 8.47
C SER A 506 32.69 -26.02 9.86
N SER A 507 33.38 -26.72 10.78
CA SER A 507 34.30 -26.24 11.84
C SER A 507 33.93 -25.02 12.72
N ASN A 508 33.95 -25.30 14.04
CA ASN A 508 34.08 -24.43 15.23
C ASN A 508 32.82 -23.86 15.91
N ASN A 509 32.49 -24.49 17.04
CA ASN A 509 31.86 -24.03 18.28
C ASN A 509 30.49 -23.35 18.34
N ASP A 510 29.79 -23.12 17.24
CA ASP A 510 28.32 -22.99 17.26
C ASP A 510 27.76 -23.82 16.09
N LYS A 511 27.08 -24.93 16.42
CA LYS A 511 26.63 -25.92 15.42
C LYS A 511 25.35 -25.46 14.74
N SER A 512 25.46 -24.49 13.84
CA SER A 512 24.38 -24.04 12.96
C SER A 512 24.34 -24.93 11.70
N ALA A 513 23.24 -25.64 11.46
CA ALA A 513 23.07 -26.54 10.30
C ALA A 513 22.02 -26.02 9.32
N ALA A 514 22.26 -26.08 8.02
CA ALA A 514 21.26 -25.69 7.01
C ALA A 514 20.10 -26.70 6.90
N VAL A 515 20.36 -27.97 7.23
CA VAL A 515 19.38 -29.07 7.28
C VAL A 515 19.75 -29.95 8.45
N LEU A 516 18.75 -30.46 9.17
CA LEU A 516 18.98 -31.38 10.28
C LEU A 516 18.47 -32.78 9.90
N GLU A 517 19.35 -33.76 10.03
CA GLU A 517 19.08 -35.14 9.64
C GLU A 517 19.31 -36.07 10.84
N TRP A 518 18.29 -36.87 11.16
CA TRP A 518 18.38 -37.95 12.13
C TRP A 518 18.22 -39.30 11.44
N GLU A 519 19.12 -40.22 11.77
CA GLU A 519 19.09 -41.61 11.31
C GLU A 519 18.73 -42.53 12.48
N TYR A 520 17.73 -43.39 12.26
CA TYR A 520 17.24 -44.36 13.23
C TYR A 520 17.33 -45.78 12.66
N ALA A 521 17.80 -46.72 13.48
CA ALA A 521 17.83 -48.14 13.14
C ALA A 521 16.43 -48.80 13.16
N VAL A 522 15.45 -48.12 13.76
CA VAL A 522 14.07 -48.58 13.97
C VAL A 522 13.13 -47.55 13.34
N PRO A 523 12.04 -47.96 12.66
CA PRO A 523 11.12 -47.03 12.04
C PRO A 523 10.40 -46.15 13.07
N VAL A 524 10.21 -44.88 12.70
CA VAL A 524 9.36 -43.95 13.45
C VAL A 524 7.90 -44.17 13.02
N VAL A 525 6.99 -44.28 13.98
CA VAL A 525 5.57 -44.58 13.79
C VAL A 525 4.74 -43.29 13.84
N SER A 526 5.07 -42.36 14.73
CA SER A 526 4.41 -41.06 14.79
C SER A 526 5.37 -39.95 15.15
N ILE A 527 5.07 -38.75 14.69
CA ILE A 527 5.81 -37.53 14.98
C ILE A 527 4.82 -36.48 15.48
N GLU A 528 4.96 -36.08 16.72
CA GLU A 528 4.27 -34.93 17.32
C GLU A 528 5.16 -33.70 17.19
N MET A 529 4.60 -32.59 16.72
CA MET A 529 5.30 -31.33 16.60
C MET A 529 4.50 -30.20 17.23
N SER A 530 5.19 -29.41 18.05
CA SER A 530 4.65 -28.22 18.69
C SER A 530 5.58 -27.03 18.43
N GLU A 531 5.00 -25.87 18.13
CA GLU A 531 5.73 -24.61 18.02
C GLU A 531 5.43 -23.76 19.26
N THR A 532 6.45 -23.12 19.84
CA THR A 532 6.29 -22.37 21.10
C THR A 532 5.26 -21.23 21.01
N ARG A 533 4.92 -20.78 19.80
CA ARG A 533 3.93 -19.72 19.53
C ARG A 533 2.50 -20.22 19.38
N HIS A 534 2.32 -21.51 19.14
CA HIS A 534 1.02 -22.12 18.90
C HIS A 534 0.74 -23.13 20.01
N GLU A 535 -0.39 -22.98 20.70
CA GLU A 535 -0.79 -23.90 21.78
C GLU A 535 -1.21 -25.29 21.26
N THR A 536 -1.28 -25.47 19.94
CA THR A 536 -1.71 -26.73 19.32
C THR A 536 -0.53 -27.61 18.95
N THR A 537 -0.57 -28.88 19.36
CA THR A 537 0.38 -29.91 18.93
C THR A 537 -0.22 -30.66 17.75
N ARG A 538 0.56 -30.89 16.69
CA ARG A 538 0.14 -31.66 15.52
C ARG A 538 0.84 -33.00 15.50
N THR A 539 0.05 -34.06 15.35
CA THR A 539 0.55 -35.44 15.23
C THR A 539 0.49 -35.88 13.78
N PHE A 540 1.62 -36.34 13.27
CA PHE A 540 1.76 -36.96 11.96
C PHE A 540 1.90 -38.46 12.17
N GLU A 541 0.90 -39.23 11.74
CA GLU A 541 1.00 -40.68 11.67
C GLU A 541 1.76 -41.06 10.40
N LEU A 542 2.80 -41.88 10.55
CA LEU A 542 3.64 -42.31 9.45
C LEU A 542 3.13 -43.65 8.93
N ASP A 543 2.93 -43.73 7.62
CA ASP A 543 2.57 -45.00 6.99
C ASP A 543 3.84 -45.82 6.78
N ALA A 544 3.91 -46.97 7.43
CA ALA A 544 5.05 -47.87 7.36
C ALA A 544 5.27 -48.46 5.95
N SER A 545 4.28 -48.38 5.04
CA SER A 545 4.36 -48.86 3.66
C SER A 545 5.05 -47.87 2.72
N ASP A 546 5.05 -46.58 3.06
CA ASP A 546 5.49 -45.51 2.17
C ASP A 546 7.02 -45.33 2.20
N LYS A 547 7.63 -45.19 1.01
CA LYS A 547 9.10 -45.04 0.90
C LYS A 547 9.57 -43.65 1.30
N LYS A 548 8.73 -42.64 1.12
CA LYS A 548 9.03 -41.23 1.41
C LYS A 548 7.75 -40.47 1.70
N GLN A 549 7.68 -39.78 2.82
CA GLN A 549 6.58 -38.87 3.14
C GLN A 549 7.13 -37.47 3.39
N VAL A 550 6.39 -36.45 2.97
CA VAL A 550 6.76 -35.03 3.11
C VAL A 550 5.62 -34.31 3.81
N PHE A 551 5.94 -33.67 4.93
CA PHE A 551 5.03 -32.85 5.70
C PHE A 551 5.52 -31.40 5.65
N LEU A 552 4.61 -30.47 5.39
CA LEU A 552 4.86 -29.04 5.44
C LEU A 552 4.35 -28.49 6.77
N ASP A 553 4.84 -27.31 7.13
CA ASP A 553 4.39 -26.57 8.30
C ASP A 553 2.86 -26.39 8.33
N PRO A 554 2.15 -27.05 9.26
CA PRO A 554 0.70 -27.01 9.36
C PRO A 554 0.20 -25.75 10.08
N PHE A 555 1.07 -25.00 10.77
CA PHE A 555 0.69 -23.77 11.46
C PHE A 555 0.59 -22.60 10.49
N ASN A 556 1.41 -22.63 9.45
CA ASN A 556 1.32 -21.70 8.32
C ASN A 556 1.26 -22.46 6.99
N PRO A 557 0.11 -23.06 6.67
CA PRO A 557 0.03 -23.93 5.50
C PRO A 557 0.13 -23.10 4.21
N PHE A 558 -0.21 -21.80 4.24
CA PHE A 558 -0.07 -20.85 3.14
C PHE A 558 1.41 -20.52 2.83
N MET A 559 2.21 -20.27 3.86
CA MET A 559 3.64 -19.94 3.79
C MET A 559 4.45 -20.80 4.78
N PRO A 560 4.75 -22.06 4.42
CA PRO A 560 5.33 -23.00 5.36
C PRO A 560 6.75 -22.58 5.75
N GLY A 561 7.03 -22.51 7.05
CA GLY A 561 8.35 -22.14 7.57
C GLY A 561 9.36 -23.29 7.58
N TRP A 562 8.89 -24.52 7.43
CA TRP A 562 9.73 -25.72 7.42
C TRP A 562 9.09 -26.88 6.65
N GLN A 563 9.92 -27.85 6.29
CA GLN A 563 9.53 -29.10 5.66
C GLN A 563 10.17 -30.27 6.43
N LEU A 564 9.35 -31.25 6.78
CA LEU A 564 9.78 -32.52 7.38
C LEU A 564 9.66 -33.62 6.34
N THR A 565 10.76 -34.32 6.05
CA THR A 565 10.78 -35.44 5.11
C THR A 565 11.20 -36.70 5.83
N THR A 566 10.38 -37.74 5.77
CA THR A 566 10.76 -39.08 6.23
C THR A 566 11.13 -39.94 5.03
N ARG A 567 12.17 -40.78 5.18
CA ARG A 567 12.57 -41.76 4.16
C ARG A 567 12.85 -43.09 4.83
N LYS A 568 12.22 -44.15 4.31
CA LYS A 568 12.46 -45.52 4.74
C LYS A 568 13.40 -46.20 3.76
N LYS A 569 14.58 -46.61 4.23
CA LYS A 569 15.53 -47.48 3.52
C LYS A 569 15.56 -48.84 4.23
N ARG A 570 16.01 -49.90 3.54
CA ARG A 570 15.87 -51.31 3.99
C ARG A 570 16.14 -51.54 5.49
N ASP A 571 17.19 -50.92 6.04
CA ASP A 571 17.61 -51.09 7.45
C ASP A 571 17.73 -49.75 8.21
N GLU A 572 17.30 -48.64 7.61
CA GLU A 572 17.49 -47.29 8.18
C GLU A 572 16.27 -46.40 7.92
N PHE A 573 15.81 -45.70 8.95
CA PHE A 573 14.77 -44.69 8.86
C PHE A 573 15.38 -43.30 9.03
N LYS A 574 15.18 -42.43 8.05
CA LYS A 574 15.72 -41.07 8.05
C LYS A 574 14.62 -40.05 8.24
N VAL A 575 14.84 -39.13 9.17
CA VAL A 575 13.98 -37.95 9.39
C VAL A 575 14.82 -36.72 9.07
N ILE A 576 14.36 -35.92 8.12
CA ILE A 576 15.07 -34.73 7.64
C ILE A 576 14.17 -33.52 7.88
N LEU A 577 14.62 -32.57 8.70
CA LEU A 577 14.00 -31.28 8.88
C LEU A 577 14.77 -30.22 8.09
N SER A 578 14.09 -29.53 7.19
CA SER A 578 14.65 -28.44 6.39
C SER A 578 13.88 -27.16 6.69
N PRO A 579 14.53 -26.08 7.13
CA PRO A 579 13.88 -24.79 7.28
C PRO A 579 13.63 -24.22 5.87
N LEU A 580 12.48 -23.59 5.69
CA LEU A 580 12.08 -22.99 4.42
C LEU A 580 12.19 -21.47 4.53
N ASP A 581 12.88 -20.86 3.57
CA ASP A 581 12.96 -19.41 3.52
C ASP A 581 11.63 -18.87 3.01
N ARG A 582 10.97 -18.05 3.81
CA ARG A 582 9.68 -17.43 3.48
C ARG A 582 9.84 -15.95 3.12
N THR A 583 11.07 -15.48 2.93
CA THR A 583 11.32 -14.07 2.64
C THR A 583 10.72 -13.70 1.29
N GLY A 584 9.83 -12.71 1.30
CA GLY A 584 9.06 -12.34 0.12
C GLY A 584 8.17 -11.12 0.35
N VAL A 585 7.20 -10.95 -0.53
CA VAL A 585 6.24 -9.84 -0.50
C VAL A 585 4.85 -10.44 -0.46
N LEU A 586 4.01 -9.90 0.42
CA LEU A 586 2.58 -10.20 0.52
C LEU A 586 1.79 -8.94 0.16
N PHE A 587 0.96 -9.04 -0.87
CA PHE A 587 -0.11 -8.09 -1.14
C PHE A 587 -1.38 -8.57 -0.44
N SER A 588 -1.99 -7.71 0.38
CA SER A 588 -3.26 -7.98 1.05
C SER A 588 -4.29 -6.97 0.57
N VAL A 589 -5.36 -7.45 -0.05
CA VAL A 589 -6.47 -6.63 -0.55
C VAL A 589 -7.71 -6.96 0.24
N LYS A 590 -8.33 -5.94 0.83
CA LYS A 590 -9.56 -6.05 1.61
C LYS A 590 -10.69 -5.34 0.88
N LEU A 591 -11.74 -6.07 0.52
CA LEU A 591 -12.93 -5.52 -0.14
C LEU A 591 -14.17 -5.77 0.73
N PRO A 592 -15.04 -4.76 0.93
CA PRO A 592 -16.24 -4.92 1.75
C PRO A 592 -17.21 -5.90 1.09
N ASP A 593 -17.73 -6.84 1.87
CA ASP A 593 -18.77 -7.75 1.43
C ASP A 593 -20.14 -7.05 1.28
N VAL A 594 -21.06 -7.71 0.60
CA VAL A 594 -22.42 -7.19 0.36
C VAL A 594 -23.11 -6.80 1.68
N GLU A 595 -23.03 -7.61 2.73
CA GLU A 595 -23.75 -7.35 3.99
C GLU A 595 -23.15 -6.17 4.76
N SER A 596 -21.83 -6.10 4.86
CA SER A 596 -21.09 -5.01 5.52
C SER A 596 -21.43 -3.67 4.87
N ARG A 597 -21.46 -3.65 3.55
CA ARG A 597 -21.74 -2.44 2.76
C ARG A 597 -23.19 -1.97 2.90
N LEU A 598 -24.16 -2.88 2.84
CA LEU A 598 -25.59 -2.52 2.94
C LEU A 598 -26.00 -2.11 4.36
N ASN A 599 -25.33 -2.63 5.38
CA ASN A 599 -25.62 -2.30 6.77
C ASN A 599 -24.89 -1.04 7.28
N ASP A 600 -24.19 -0.31 6.41
CA ASP A 600 -23.37 0.87 6.74
C ASP A 600 -22.35 0.60 7.87
N HIS A 601 -22.00 -0.68 8.02
CA HIS A 601 -20.97 -1.16 8.92
C HIS A 601 -19.73 -1.30 8.05
N ASN A 602 -18.99 -0.21 7.88
CA ASN A 602 -17.66 -0.26 7.30
C ASN A 602 -16.63 -0.07 8.42
N PRO A 603 -16.08 -1.17 8.98
CA PRO A 603 -15.01 -1.10 9.99
C PRO A 603 -13.76 -0.34 9.53
N LEU A 604 -13.51 -0.22 8.22
CA LEU A 604 -12.40 0.57 7.67
C LEU A 604 -12.67 2.08 7.72
N LEU A 605 -13.95 2.50 7.77
CA LEU A 605 -14.40 3.87 7.99
C LEU A 605 -14.65 4.19 9.47
N GLN A 606 -14.29 3.30 10.40
CA GLN A 606 -13.86 3.70 11.74
C GLN A 606 -12.33 3.89 11.70
N PRO A 607 -11.80 4.96 11.07
CA PRO A 607 -10.43 5.31 11.33
C PRO A 607 -10.35 5.65 12.83
N ASP A 608 -9.27 5.25 13.45
CA ASP A 608 -8.83 5.84 14.71
C ASP A 608 -8.57 7.32 14.41
N PHE A 609 -9.64 8.13 14.43
CA PHE A 609 -9.63 9.55 14.06
C PHE A 609 -8.55 10.29 14.88
N ASP A 610 -8.30 9.79 16.09
CA ASP A 610 -7.26 10.25 16.98
C ASP A 610 -5.85 9.99 16.43
N ALA A 611 -5.58 8.84 15.79
CA ALA A 611 -4.27 8.50 15.23
C ALA A 611 -3.89 9.33 13.98
N ASP A 612 -4.86 9.63 13.11
CA ASP A 612 -4.62 10.48 11.93
C ASP A 612 -4.54 11.96 12.31
N VAL A 613 -5.31 12.40 13.32
CA VAL A 613 -5.18 13.74 13.92
C VAL A 613 -3.85 13.89 14.64
N GLU A 614 -3.35 12.84 15.31
CA GLU A 614 -2.06 12.83 15.99
C GLU A 614 -0.88 12.84 15.00
N LYS A 615 -0.96 12.09 13.88
CA LYS A 615 0.01 12.20 12.77
C LYS A 615 0.03 13.57 12.12
N LEU A 616 -1.13 14.18 11.89
CA LEU A 616 -1.22 15.55 11.40
C LEU A 616 -0.62 16.53 12.42
N ALA A 617 -0.93 16.36 13.71
CA ALA A 617 -0.39 17.20 14.78
C ALA A 617 1.13 17.04 14.95
N GLU A 618 1.68 15.86 14.74
CA GLU A 618 3.14 15.61 14.70
C GLU A 618 3.79 16.29 13.50
N GLN A 619 3.18 16.20 12.31
CA GLN A 619 3.65 16.93 11.13
C GLN A 619 3.63 18.45 11.36
N PHE A 620 2.60 18.98 12.03
CA PHE A 620 2.54 20.41 12.39
C PHE A 620 3.55 20.81 13.47
N LYS A 621 3.87 19.92 14.44
CA LYS A 621 4.93 20.16 15.43
C LYS A 621 6.32 20.23 14.82
N GLU A 622 6.59 19.40 13.81
CA GLU A 622 7.87 19.40 13.11
C GLU A 622 8.11 20.72 12.34
N PHE A 623 7.02 21.40 11.95
CA PHE A 623 7.07 22.76 11.37
C PHE A 623 7.20 23.88 12.42
N GLU A 624 6.90 23.64 13.69
CA GLU A 624 7.07 24.64 14.77
C GLU A 624 8.49 24.62 15.38
N GLU A 625 9.26 23.54 15.18
CA GLU A 625 10.65 23.43 15.67
C GLU A 625 11.73 23.94 14.68
N TYR A 626 11.35 24.44 13.50
CA TYR A 626 12.22 25.09 12.51
C TYR A 626 11.98 26.60 12.40
#